data_AF-A0A7K7MG06-F1
#
_entry.id   AF-A0A7K7MG06-F1
#
_cell.length_a   1.000
_cell.length_b   1.000
_cell.length_c   1.000
_cell.angle_alpha   90.00
_cell.angle_beta   90.00
_cell.angle_gamma   90.00
#
_symmetry.space_group_name_H-M   'P 1'
#
loop_
_entity.id
_entity.type
_entity.pdbx_description
1 polymer ?
#
loop_
_entity_poly.entity_id
_entity_poly.type
_entity_poly.pdbx_seq_one_letter_code
_entity_poly.pdbx_strand_id
1 'polypeptide(L)'
;AAVPAGGLALLLGVLLWRALHGAPLTELSGDQDFQLFLQRNLEFTRKIRGDVAALQRVVCDIFQLCKEDELLLVRQDLDIAHVPLEQCHKRTFQAETCFSQIRAGLRAYHGSLATIRTLLPEHAGLVETLQLDMANLSSNIQQQV
;
A
#
# COMPACT_ATOMS: atom_id res chain seq x y z
N ALA A 1 49.35 -40.91 -3.69
CA ALA A 1 48.50 -40.75 -4.88
C ALA A 1 48.02 -39.30 -4.91
N ALA A 2 48.61 -38.49 -5.80
CA ALA A 2 48.31 -37.06 -5.90
C ALA A 2 46.98 -36.87 -6.61
N VAL A 3 45.99 -36.31 -5.92
CA VAL A 3 44.71 -35.92 -6.51
C VAL A 3 44.98 -34.74 -7.45
N PRO A 4 44.61 -34.81 -8.74
CA PRO A 4 44.91 -33.74 -9.68
C PRO A 4 44.10 -32.50 -9.32
N ALA A 5 44.80 -31.37 -9.12
CA ALA A 5 44.23 -30.08 -8.74
C ALA A 5 43.11 -29.58 -9.69
N GLY A 6 43.05 -30.11 -10.92
CA GLY A 6 41.98 -29.81 -11.89
C GLY A 6 40.60 -30.34 -11.50
N GLY A 7 40.51 -31.44 -10.74
CA GLY A 7 39.21 -32.02 -10.36
C GLY A 7 38.48 -31.20 -9.29
N LEU A 8 39.22 -30.60 -8.35
CA LEU A 8 38.66 -29.75 -7.29
C LEU A 8 38.18 -28.40 -7.83
N ALA A 9 38.87 -27.83 -8.83
CA ALA A 9 38.47 -26.59 -9.49
C ALA A 9 37.16 -26.75 -10.28
N LEU A 10 36.98 -27.89 -10.96
CA LEU A 10 35.74 -28.22 -11.68
C LEU A 10 34.56 -28.44 -10.70
N LEU A 11 34.77 -29.10 -9.57
CA LEU A 11 33.73 -29.31 -8.55
C LEU A 11 33.33 -28.01 -7.86
N LEU A 12 34.29 -27.12 -7.56
CA LEU A 12 34.00 -25.78 -7.03
C LEU A 12 33.26 -24.91 -8.06
N GLY A 13 33.61 -25.01 -9.34
CA GLY A 13 32.90 -24.33 -10.42
C GLY A 13 31.43 -24.75 -10.55
N VAL A 14 31.13 -26.05 -10.43
CA VAL A 14 29.75 -26.57 -10.49
C VAL A 14 28.95 -26.21 -9.23
N LEU A 15 29.59 -26.20 -8.06
CA LEU A 15 28.94 -25.81 -6.79
C LEU A 15 28.67 -24.30 -6.71
N LEU A 16 29.60 -23.45 -7.17
CA LEU A 16 29.35 -21.99 -7.28
C LEU A 16 28.28 -21.67 -8.33
N TRP A 17 28.20 -22.44 -9.43
CA TRP A 17 27.17 -22.21 -10.45
C TRP A 17 25.75 -22.57 -9.95
N ARG A 18 25.63 -23.59 -9.09
CA ARG A 18 24.35 -23.88 -8.42
C ARG A 18 23.99 -22.86 -7.34
N ALA A 19 24.97 -22.24 -6.68
CA ALA A 19 24.73 -21.18 -5.71
C ALA A 19 24.32 -19.84 -6.35
N LEU A 20 24.71 -19.58 -7.60
CA LEU A 20 24.34 -18.36 -8.33
C LEU A 20 22.93 -18.38 -8.94
N HIS A 21 22.26 -19.53 -8.97
CA HIS A 21 20.83 -19.62 -9.35
C HIS A 21 19.87 -19.35 -8.18
N GLY A 22 20.40 -18.85 -7.06
CA GLY A 22 19.67 -18.67 -5.80
C GLY A 22 19.25 -17.23 -5.46
N ALA A 23 19.16 -16.29 -6.42
CA ALA A 23 18.53 -14.98 -6.21
C ALA A 23 18.22 -14.25 -7.54
N PRO A 24 17.13 -13.47 -7.69
CA PRO A 24 15.87 -13.39 -6.94
C PRO A 24 14.65 -13.76 -7.84
N LEU A 25 13.49 -13.89 -7.20
CA LEU A 25 12.15 -14.09 -7.79
C LEU A 25 11.95 -13.38 -9.15
N THR A 26 12.08 -14.11 -10.25
CA THR A 26 11.88 -13.60 -11.62
C THR A 26 10.42 -13.63 -12.06
N GLU A 27 9.51 -14.11 -11.20
CA GLU A 27 8.08 -14.25 -11.51
C GLU A 27 7.28 -12.93 -11.43
N LEU A 28 7.86 -11.83 -10.92
CA LEU A 28 7.13 -10.56 -10.73
C LEU A 28 7.80 -9.33 -11.39
N SER A 29 8.97 -9.49 -12.01
CA SER A 29 9.70 -8.36 -12.60
C SER A 29 9.45 -8.17 -14.11
N GLY A 30 8.62 -9.01 -14.74
CA GLY A 30 8.42 -9.00 -16.19
C GLY A 30 6.99 -9.24 -16.67
N ASP A 31 6.04 -9.46 -15.77
CA ASP A 31 4.63 -9.61 -16.15
C ASP A 31 4.03 -8.24 -16.46
N GLN A 32 3.64 -8.04 -17.72
CA GLN A 32 3.08 -6.78 -18.20
C GLN A 32 1.80 -6.42 -17.44
N ASP A 33 1.00 -7.41 -17.05
CA ASP A 33 -0.24 -7.20 -16.30
C ASP A 33 0.06 -6.71 -14.90
N PHE A 34 1.07 -7.28 -14.23
CA PHE A 34 1.52 -6.80 -12.93
C PHE A 34 2.10 -5.38 -12.98
N GLN A 35 2.81 -5.02 -14.06
CA GLN A 35 3.31 -3.64 -14.24
C GLN A 35 2.17 -2.65 -14.44
N LEU A 36 1.15 -3.00 -15.24
CA LEU A 36 -0.06 -2.20 -15.41
C LEU A 36 -0.83 -2.05 -14.09
N PHE A 37 -0.95 -3.14 -13.33
CA PHE A 37 -1.50 -3.13 -11.98
C PHE A 37 -0.74 -2.12 -11.10
N LEU A 38 0.59 -2.22 -11.02
CA LEU A 38 1.40 -1.31 -10.20
C LEU A 38 1.21 0.15 -10.61
N GLN A 39 1.33 0.45 -11.91
CA GLN A 39 1.19 1.81 -12.43
C GLN A 39 -0.19 2.39 -12.09
N ARG A 40 -1.26 1.62 -12.32
CA ARG A 40 -2.63 2.06 -12.06
C ARG A 40 -2.87 2.34 -10.58
N ASN A 41 -2.41 1.44 -9.69
CA ASN A 41 -2.60 1.60 -8.25
C ASN A 41 -1.75 2.73 -7.66
N LEU A 42 -0.56 2.97 -8.20
CA LEU A 42 0.27 4.13 -7.85
C LEU A 42 -0.43 5.44 -8.21
N GLU A 43 -1.06 5.50 -9.39
CA GLU A 43 -1.79 6.67 -9.84
C GLU A 43 -3.03 6.94 -8.95
N PHE A 44 -3.80 5.90 -8.61
CA PHE A 44 -4.89 6.04 -7.63
C PHE A 44 -4.37 6.52 -6.27
N THR A 45 -3.27 5.94 -5.77
CA THR A 45 -2.66 6.36 -4.50
C THR A 45 -2.24 7.83 -4.54
N ARG A 46 -1.67 8.28 -5.65
CA ARG A 46 -1.28 9.67 -5.87
C ARG A 46 -2.50 10.61 -5.86
N LYS A 47 -3.57 10.23 -6.58
CA LYS A 47 -4.83 10.99 -6.61
C LYS A 47 -5.46 11.10 -5.23
N ILE A 48 -5.62 9.97 -4.53
CA ILE A 48 -6.15 9.90 -3.16
C ILE A 48 -5.36 10.81 -2.22
N ARG A 49 -4.02 10.80 -2.27
CA ARG A 49 -3.20 11.70 -1.44
C ARG A 49 -3.44 13.18 -1.75
N GLY A 50 -3.60 13.52 -3.04
CA GLY A 50 -3.94 14.87 -3.47
C GLY A 50 -5.30 15.33 -2.94
N ASP A 51 -6.30 14.46 -3.04
CA ASP A 51 -7.68 14.73 -2.62
C ASP A 51 -7.79 14.79 -1.09
N VAL A 52 -7.06 13.95 -0.35
CA VAL A 52 -6.92 14.05 1.12
C VAL A 52 -6.29 15.39 1.51
N ALA A 53 -5.22 15.81 0.84
CA ALA A 53 -4.59 17.11 1.12
C ALA A 53 -5.54 18.28 0.81
N ALA A 54 -6.36 18.18 -0.24
CA ALA A 54 -7.40 19.16 -0.53
C ALA A 54 -8.46 19.19 0.57
N LEU A 55 -8.92 18.03 1.03
CA LEU A 55 -9.90 17.92 2.11
C LEU A 55 -9.36 18.47 3.44
N GLN A 56 -8.08 18.23 3.75
CA GLN A 56 -7.41 18.80 4.91
C GLN A 56 -7.37 20.33 4.87
N ARG A 57 -7.17 20.95 3.70
CA ARG A 57 -7.26 22.41 3.55
C ARG A 57 -8.67 22.92 3.83
N VAL A 58 -9.69 22.27 3.27
CA VAL A 58 -11.10 22.62 3.53
C VAL A 58 -11.42 22.54 5.03
N VAL A 59 -10.97 21.48 5.72
CA VAL A 59 -11.15 21.32 7.17
C VAL A 59 -10.45 22.45 7.93
N CYS A 60 -9.22 22.79 7.55
CA CYS A 60 -8.47 23.90 8.14
C CYS A 60 -9.18 25.25 7.93
N ASP A 61 -9.68 25.53 6.72
CA ASP A 61 -10.34 26.80 6.41
C ASP A 61 -11.66 26.96 7.18
N ILE A 62 -12.47 25.91 7.28
CA ILE A 62 -13.79 25.95 7.91
C ILE A 62 -13.71 25.85 9.43
N PHE A 63 -12.92 24.91 9.95
CA PHE A 63 -12.90 24.59 11.38
C PHE A 63 -11.67 25.13 12.11
N GLN A 64 -10.71 25.73 11.38
CA GLN A 64 -9.43 26.18 11.94
C GLN A 64 -8.63 25.03 12.60
N LEU A 65 -8.86 23.80 12.15
CA LEU A 65 -8.17 22.58 12.58
C LEU A 65 -7.11 22.22 11.54
N CYS A 66 -5.94 22.84 11.67
CA CYS A 66 -4.90 22.79 10.63
C CYS A 66 -3.72 21.87 10.99
N LYS A 67 -3.61 21.47 12.25
CA LYS A 67 -2.54 20.56 12.72
C LYS A 67 -3.16 19.33 13.38
N GLU A 68 -2.71 18.15 12.96
CA GLU A 68 -3.18 16.89 13.55
C GLU A 68 -2.89 16.82 15.06
N ASP A 69 -1.80 17.46 15.52
CA ASP A 69 -1.41 17.47 16.93
C ASP A 69 -2.42 18.21 17.82
N GLU A 70 -3.19 19.14 17.27
CA GLU A 70 -4.27 19.85 17.99
C GLU A 70 -5.41 18.89 18.37
N LEU A 71 -5.52 17.76 17.68
CA LEU A 71 -6.56 16.75 17.89
C LEU A 71 -6.08 15.54 18.72
N LEU A 72 -4.86 15.57 19.26
CA LEU A 72 -4.30 14.42 20.01
C LEU A 72 -5.15 14.04 21.22
N LEU A 73 -5.68 15.02 21.95
CA LEU A 73 -6.48 14.78 23.15
C LEU A 73 -7.82 14.12 22.84
N VAL A 74 -8.42 14.46 21.69
CA VAL A 74 -9.72 13.92 21.28
C VAL A 74 -9.59 12.68 20.41
N ARG A 75 -8.39 12.31 19.95
CA ARG A 75 -8.16 11.17 19.04
C ARG A 75 -8.79 9.87 19.54
N GLN A 76 -8.72 9.61 20.85
CA GLN A 76 -9.31 8.40 21.44
C GLN A 76 -10.85 8.44 21.43
N ASP A 77 -11.44 9.64 21.49
CA ASP A 77 -12.89 9.83 21.48
C ASP A 77 -13.47 9.85 20.05
N LEU A 78 -12.65 10.17 19.05
CA LEU A 78 -13.07 10.28 17.65
C LEU A 78 -13.31 8.93 16.95
N ASP A 79 -13.06 7.80 17.63
CA ASP A 79 -13.23 6.43 17.12
C ASP A 79 -12.68 6.23 15.69
N ILE A 80 -11.53 6.85 15.41
CA ILE A 80 -10.89 6.74 14.10
C ILE A 80 -10.13 5.43 14.03
N ALA A 81 -10.49 4.59 13.07
CA ALA A 81 -9.83 3.31 12.84
C ALA A 81 -8.31 3.50 12.64
N HIS A 82 -7.53 2.89 13.53
CA HIS A 82 -6.09 2.75 13.32
C HIS A 82 -5.82 1.50 12.50
N VAL A 83 -5.48 1.68 11.22
CA VAL A 83 -5.23 0.56 10.31
C VAL A 83 -3.72 0.28 10.26
N PRO A 84 -3.29 -0.89 10.74
CA PRO A 84 -1.88 -1.21 10.84
C PRO A 84 -1.40 -1.84 9.49
N LEU A 85 -0.09 -1.82 9.19
CA LEU A 85 0.50 -2.25 7.88
C LEU A 85 1.66 -3.27 8.05
N GLU A 86 1.74 -3.94 9.18
CA GLU A 86 2.85 -4.82 9.56
C GLU A 86 3.00 -5.98 8.58
N GLN A 87 1.90 -6.51 8.04
CA GLN A 87 1.97 -7.64 7.10
C GLN A 87 2.70 -7.25 5.81
N CYS A 88 2.61 -5.99 5.41
CA CYS A 88 3.34 -5.44 4.28
C CYS A 88 4.82 -5.15 4.60
N HIS A 89 5.18 -4.98 5.88
CA HIS A 89 6.54 -4.70 6.34
C HIS A 89 7.28 -5.93 6.90
N LYS A 90 6.63 -7.10 6.96
CA LYS A 90 7.26 -8.33 7.42
C LYS A 90 8.43 -8.72 6.51
N ARG A 91 9.51 -9.23 7.12
CA ARG A 91 10.65 -9.80 6.39
C ARG A 91 10.22 -10.90 5.42
N THR A 92 9.26 -11.72 5.85
CA THR A 92 8.58 -12.70 5.00
C THR A 92 7.37 -12.05 4.36
N PHE A 93 7.60 -11.29 3.28
CA PHE A 93 6.53 -10.63 2.53
C PHE A 93 5.58 -11.66 1.92
N GLN A 94 4.28 -11.46 2.09
CA GLN A 94 3.22 -12.26 1.47
C GLN A 94 2.20 -11.33 0.83
N ALA A 95 2.15 -11.31 -0.50
CA ALA A 95 1.36 -10.36 -1.27
C ALA A 95 -0.13 -10.40 -0.90
N GLU A 96 -0.74 -11.58 -0.88
CA GLU A 96 -2.15 -11.76 -0.53
C GLU A 96 -2.49 -11.21 0.87
N THR A 97 -1.66 -11.50 1.87
CA THR A 97 -1.89 -11.03 3.24
C THR A 97 -1.73 -9.51 3.34
N CYS A 98 -0.70 -8.94 2.69
CA CYS A 98 -0.51 -7.50 2.62
C CYS A 98 -1.68 -6.80 1.89
N PHE A 99 -2.08 -7.31 0.73
CA PHE A 99 -3.17 -6.77 -0.08
C PHE A 99 -4.52 -6.86 0.64
N SER A 100 -4.77 -7.94 1.38
CA SER A 100 -5.92 -8.06 2.27
C SER A 100 -5.90 -6.99 3.38
N GLN A 101 -4.74 -6.76 4.01
CA GLN A 101 -4.57 -5.72 5.03
C GLN A 101 -4.82 -4.31 4.45
N ILE A 102 -4.28 -4.01 3.26
CA ILE A 102 -4.51 -2.73 2.57
C ILE A 102 -6.01 -2.53 2.26
N ARG A 103 -6.68 -3.56 1.72
CA ARG A 103 -8.12 -3.49 1.42
C ARG A 103 -8.98 -3.28 2.67
N ALA A 104 -8.65 -3.97 3.77
CA ALA A 104 -9.30 -3.75 5.05
C ALA A 104 -9.14 -2.30 5.52
N GLY A 105 -7.94 -1.74 5.34
CA GLY A 105 -7.66 -0.34 5.63
C GLY A 105 -8.46 0.66 4.82
N LEU A 106 -8.48 0.48 3.50
CA LEU A 106 -9.25 1.33 2.59
C LEU A 106 -10.73 1.31 2.95
N ARG A 107 -11.28 0.14 3.30
CA ARG A 107 -12.68 0.02 3.75
C ARG A 107 -12.95 0.79 5.05
N ALA A 108 -12.03 0.70 6.02
CA ALA A 108 -12.16 1.41 7.29
C ALA A 108 -12.18 2.93 7.07
N TYR A 109 -11.20 3.47 6.33
CA TYR A 109 -11.14 4.91 6.04
C TYR A 109 -12.30 5.39 5.17
N HIS A 110 -12.76 4.58 4.21
CA HIS A 110 -13.96 4.88 3.44
C HIS A 110 -15.19 5.06 4.34
N GLY A 111 -15.33 4.25 5.39
CA GLY A 111 -16.36 4.41 6.41
C GLY A 111 -16.27 5.75 7.14
N SER A 112 -15.08 6.14 7.58
CA SER A 112 -14.84 7.42 8.25
C SER A 112 -15.16 8.64 7.37
N LEU A 113 -14.94 8.55 6.06
CA LEU A 113 -15.28 9.62 5.11
C LEU A 113 -16.79 9.89 5.05
N ALA A 114 -17.65 8.91 5.34
CA ALA A 114 -19.09 9.14 5.39
C ALA A 114 -19.48 10.15 6.49
N THR A 115 -18.80 10.09 7.64
CA THR A 115 -18.95 11.07 8.72
C THR A 115 -18.45 12.44 8.29
N ILE A 116 -17.29 12.52 7.63
CA ILE A 116 -16.74 13.80 7.15
C ILE A 116 -17.69 14.46 6.13
N ARG A 117 -18.33 13.67 5.26
CA ARG A 117 -19.34 14.19 4.32
C ARG A 117 -20.50 14.90 5.03
N THR A 118 -20.92 14.41 6.21
CA THR A 118 -21.98 15.08 6.99
C THR A 118 -21.52 16.38 7.64
N LEU A 119 -20.23 16.51 7.95
CA LEU A 119 -19.64 17.72 8.52
C LEU A 119 -19.35 18.79 7.46
N LEU A 120 -19.16 18.36 6.21
CA LEU A 120 -18.78 19.22 5.08
C LEU A 120 -19.80 19.13 3.93
N PRO A 121 -21.07 19.52 4.13
CA PRO A 121 -22.12 19.35 3.11
C PRO A 121 -21.81 20.12 1.82
N GLU A 122 -21.22 21.31 1.92
CA GLU A 122 -20.83 22.11 0.74
C GLU A 122 -19.68 21.48 -0.06
N HIS A 123 -18.93 20.56 0.53
CA HIS A 123 -17.79 19.87 -0.09
C HIS A 123 -18.03 18.37 -0.25
N ALA A 124 -19.30 17.93 -0.21
CA ALA A 124 -19.66 16.52 -0.31
C ALA A 124 -19.10 15.84 -1.56
N GLY A 125 -19.06 16.54 -2.70
CA GLY A 125 -18.50 16.01 -3.95
C GLY A 125 -17.01 15.67 -3.89
N LEU A 126 -16.21 16.41 -3.10
CA LEU A 126 -14.81 16.08 -2.86
C LEU A 126 -14.68 14.78 -2.05
N VAL A 127 -15.51 14.64 -1.01
CA VAL A 127 -15.53 13.44 -0.17
C VAL A 127 -16.00 12.21 -0.96
N GLU A 128 -17.03 12.36 -1.79
CA GLU A 128 -17.55 11.29 -2.66
C GLU A 128 -16.54 10.86 -3.72
N THR A 129 -15.80 11.81 -4.31
CA THR A 129 -14.71 11.50 -5.25
C THR A 129 -13.61 10.69 -4.56
N LEU A 130 -13.20 11.09 -3.36
CA LEU A 130 -12.20 10.39 -2.57
C LEU A 130 -12.67 8.97 -2.18
N GLN A 131 -13.94 8.83 -1.77
CA GLN A 131 -14.55 7.52 -1.50
C GLN A 131 -14.53 6.62 -2.74
N LEU A 132 -14.90 7.15 -3.91
CA LEU A 132 -14.89 6.42 -5.17
C LEU A 132 -13.48 5.95 -5.56
N ASP A 133 -12.47 6.81 -5.43
CA ASP A 133 -11.08 6.42 -5.71
C ASP A 133 -10.57 5.33 -4.77
N MET A 134 -10.90 5.42 -3.47
CA MET A 134 -10.57 4.38 -2.50
C MET A 134 -11.25 3.05 -2.84
N ALA A 135 -12.50 3.08 -3.27
CA ALA A 135 -13.23 1.88 -3.72
C ALA A 135 -12.59 1.29 -4.99
N ASN A 136 -12.19 2.13 -5.94
CA ASN A 136 -11.51 1.71 -7.16
C ASN A 136 -10.14 1.10 -6.87
N LEU A 137 -9.34 1.71 -5.99
CA LEU A 137 -8.06 1.16 -5.52
C LEU A 137 -8.27 -0.20 -4.85
N SER A 138 -9.24 -0.31 -3.94
CA SER A 138 -9.58 -1.57 -3.29
C SER A 138 -10.01 -2.66 -4.28
N SER A 139 -10.79 -2.29 -5.30
CA SER A 139 -11.23 -3.20 -6.36
C SER A 139 -10.07 -3.70 -7.21
N ASN A 140 -9.16 -2.82 -7.63
CA ASN A 140 -7.97 -3.20 -8.39
C ASN A 140 -7.07 -4.16 -7.58
N ILE A 141 -6.88 -3.90 -6.28
CA ILE A 141 -6.13 -4.80 -5.39
C ILE A 141 -6.81 -6.15 -5.27
N GLN A 142 -8.15 -6.18 -5.21
CA GLN A 142 -8.90 -7.43 -5.17
C GLN A 142 -8.76 -8.26 -6.45
N GLN A 143 -8.68 -7.62 -7.62
CA GLN A 143 -8.56 -8.33 -8.91
C GLN A 143 -7.19 -8.98 -9.12
N GLN A 144 -6.17 -8.55 -8.37
CA GLN A 144 -4.80 -9.08 -8.44
C GLN A 144 -4.59 -10.32 -7.56
N VAL A 145 -5.48 -10.54 -6.58
CA VAL A 145 -5.46 -11.67 -5.63
C VAL A 145 -6.44 -12.73 -6.09
#